data_AF-A0A6I6A4Q7-F1
#
_entry.id   AF-A0A6I6A4Q7-F1
#
_cell.length_a   1.000
_cell.length_b   1.000
_cell.length_c   1.000
_cell.angle_alpha   90.00
_cell.angle_beta   90.00
_cell.angle_gamma   90.00
#
_symmetry.space_group_name_H-M   'P 1'
#
loop_
_entity.id
_entity.type
_entity.pdbx_description
1 polymer ?
#
loop_
_entity_poly.entity_id
_entity_poly.type
_entity_poly.pdbx_seq_one_letter_code
_entity_poly.pdbx_strand_id
1 'polypeptide(L)'
;MPRVAEDFPLTLVNHPSAYVYSRPWYYGIRDNYAYTQLFRSQDQIWFAQSPTGGGKQNPAWDFQWFIPDYQPGEAYGFIMRAHYTPWSDRTTLEQQIQTHLSALKQD
;
A
#
# COMPACT_ATOMS: atom_id res chain seq x y z
N MET A 1 19.05 -2.45 3.29
CA MET A 1 18.32 -2.55 2.01
C MET A 1 18.55 -3.95 1.45
N PRO A 2 17.59 -4.55 0.73
CA PRO A 2 17.80 -5.84 0.07
C PRO A 2 18.99 -5.76 -0.91
N ARG A 3 19.69 -6.88 -1.10
CA ARG A 3 20.71 -6.98 -2.17
C ARG A 3 20.00 -6.96 -3.52
N VAL A 4 20.37 -6.02 -4.37
CA VAL A 4 19.90 -5.89 -5.75
C VAL A 4 21.10 -6.06 -6.69
N ALA A 5 20.84 -6.40 -7.96
CA ALA A 5 21.89 -6.45 -8.98
C ALA A 5 22.56 -5.07 -9.14
N GLU A 6 23.84 -5.03 -9.49
CA GLU A 6 24.61 -3.77 -9.59
C GLU A 6 24.04 -2.79 -10.61
N ASP A 7 23.40 -3.28 -11.67
CA ASP A 7 22.79 -2.51 -12.74
C ASP A 7 21.27 -2.29 -12.55
N PHE A 8 20.70 -2.70 -11.41
CA PHE A 8 19.28 -2.52 -11.16
C PHE A 8 18.95 -1.02 -11.01
N PRO A 9 18.10 -0.44 -11.88
CA PRO A 9 17.85 1.00 -11.93
C PRO A 9 16.89 1.41 -10.80
N LEU A 10 17.40 1.44 -9.57
CA LEU A 10 16.64 1.74 -8.37
C LEU A 10 16.41 3.26 -8.24
N THR A 11 15.55 3.78 -9.11
CA THR A 11 15.28 5.22 -9.26
C THR A 11 14.08 5.70 -8.43
N LEU A 12 13.10 4.82 -8.17
CA LEU A 12 11.85 5.15 -7.48
C LEU A 12 11.85 4.86 -5.98
N VAL A 13 12.57 3.84 -5.51
CA VAL A 13 12.52 3.37 -4.10
C VAL A 13 13.87 3.51 -3.39
N ASN A 14 14.50 4.66 -3.52
CA ASN A 14 15.93 4.84 -3.24
C ASN A 14 16.27 5.41 -1.85
N HIS A 15 15.26 5.71 -1.01
CA HIS A 15 15.48 6.32 0.30
C HIS A 15 14.63 5.68 1.41
N PRO A 16 15.18 5.56 2.64
CA PRO A 16 14.41 5.11 3.79
C PRO A 16 13.33 6.13 4.19
N SER A 17 12.19 5.63 4.67
CA SER A 17 11.14 6.44 5.26
C SER A 17 11.35 6.58 6.77
N ALA A 18 10.97 7.71 7.36
CA ALA A 18 10.84 7.86 8.81
C ALA A 18 9.62 7.09 9.38
N TYR A 19 8.76 6.57 8.50
CA TYR A 19 7.58 5.79 8.86
C TYR A 19 7.83 4.30 8.68
N VAL A 20 7.21 3.50 9.57
CA VAL A 20 7.22 2.03 9.49
C VAL A 20 5.94 1.53 8.85
N TYR A 21 6.08 0.62 7.90
CA TYR A 21 4.97 -0.17 7.40
C TYR A 21 4.46 -1.09 8.53
N SER A 22 3.22 -0.86 8.97
CA SER A 22 2.65 -1.57 10.12
C SER A 22 1.50 -2.50 9.75
N ARG A 23 0.66 -2.11 8.78
CA ARG A 23 -0.53 -2.86 8.38
C ARG A 23 -0.80 -2.70 6.87
N PRO A 24 -1.38 -3.72 6.21
CA PRO A 24 -1.61 -3.75 4.77
C PRO A 24 -2.89 -3.00 4.35
N TRP A 25 -3.08 -1.77 4.83
CA TRP A 25 -4.21 -0.95 4.40
C TRP A 25 -3.90 0.53 4.44
N TYR A 26 -4.53 1.26 3.53
CA TYR A 26 -4.32 2.69 3.30
C TYR A 26 -5.65 3.36 3.06
N TYR A 27 -5.79 4.61 3.51
CA TYR A 27 -7.02 5.36 3.33
C TYR A 27 -6.74 6.81 2.95
N GLY A 28 -7.62 7.35 2.13
CA GLY A 28 -7.70 8.77 1.83
C GLY A 28 -9.04 9.31 2.29
N ILE A 29 -9.06 10.58 2.70
CA ILE A 29 -10.28 11.29 3.08
C ILE A 29 -10.57 12.32 2.00
N ARG A 30 -11.82 12.38 1.55
CA ARG A 30 -12.32 13.47 0.72
C ARG A 30 -13.69 13.86 1.23
N ASP A 31 -13.85 15.15 1.53
CA ASP A 31 -15.04 15.68 2.19
C ASP A 31 -15.34 14.89 3.47
N ASN A 32 -16.56 14.34 3.60
CA ASN A 32 -17.00 13.57 4.76
C ASN A 32 -16.88 12.06 4.57
N TYR A 33 -16.03 11.58 3.66
CA TYR A 33 -15.91 10.16 3.36
C TYR A 33 -14.46 9.69 3.38
N ALA A 34 -14.26 8.46 3.85
CA ALA A 34 -13.02 7.72 3.74
C ALA A 34 -13.12 6.65 2.65
N TYR A 35 -12.12 6.60 1.79
CA TYR A 35 -11.89 5.49 0.87
C TYR A 35 -10.68 4.70 1.37
N THR A 36 -10.93 3.47 1.83
CA THR A 36 -9.92 2.57 2.39
C THR A 36 -9.68 1.40 1.46
N GLN A 37 -8.42 1.14 1.17
CA GLN A 37 -7.94 0.00 0.39
C GLN A 37 -7.28 -0.98 1.36
N LEU A 38 -7.80 -2.21 1.42
CA LEU A 38 -7.29 -3.27 2.28
C LEU A 38 -6.67 -4.36 1.41
N PHE A 39 -5.46 -4.77 1.73
CA PHE A 39 -4.71 -5.82 1.04
C PHE A 39 -4.47 -7.00 1.97
N ARG A 40 -4.26 -8.19 1.40
CA ARG A 40 -3.83 -9.34 2.20
C ARG A 40 -2.37 -9.17 2.57
N SER A 41 -2.01 -9.56 3.80
CA SER A 41 -0.60 -9.53 4.22
C SER A 41 0.30 -10.37 3.30
N GLN A 42 -0.22 -11.48 2.75
CA GLN A 42 0.55 -12.35 1.84
C GLN A 42 0.81 -11.72 0.46
N ASP A 43 0.02 -10.73 0.04
CA ASP A 43 0.18 -10.09 -1.27
C ASP A 43 1.33 -9.07 -1.28
N GLN A 44 1.89 -8.72 -0.12
CA GLN A 44 3.10 -7.89 0.01
C GLN A 44 3.00 -6.55 -0.76
N ILE A 45 1.86 -5.88 -0.66
CA ILE A 45 1.66 -4.53 -1.19
C ILE A 45 2.13 -3.49 -0.17
N TRP A 46 3.06 -2.65 -0.58
CA TRP A 46 3.64 -1.55 0.18
C TRP A 46 3.18 -0.21 -0.40
N PHE A 47 3.36 0.85 0.38
CA PHE A 47 3.04 2.21 -0.04
C PHE A 47 4.26 3.08 0.17
N ALA A 48 4.68 3.70 -0.90
CA ALA A 48 5.77 4.65 -0.93
C ALA A 48 5.22 6.06 -1.15
N GLN A 49 5.94 7.02 -0.59
CA GLN A 49 5.70 8.43 -0.85
C GLN A 49 6.92 9.04 -1.51
N SER A 50 6.69 9.85 -2.54
CA SER A 50 7.72 10.66 -3.18
C SER A 50 7.32 12.12 -3.07
N PRO A 51 7.97 12.91 -2.19
CA PRO A 51 7.63 14.32 -2.00
C PRO A 51 7.70 15.17 -3.26
N THR A 52 8.46 14.74 -4.28
CA THR A 52 8.66 15.46 -5.54
C THR A 52 8.27 14.65 -6.78
N GLY A 53 7.66 13.47 -6.60
CA GLY A 53 7.44 12.51 -7.70
C GLY A 53 6.53 13.01 -8.81
N GLY A 54 5.56 13.87 -8.49
CA GLY A 54 4.70 14.54 -9.48
C GLY A 54 5.19 15.93 -9.90
N GLY A 55 6.37 16.37 -9.43
CA GLY A 55 6.91 17.72 -9.57
C GLY A 55 7.25 18.38 -8.23
N LYS A 56 7.94 19.53 -8.26
CA LYS A 56 8.53 20.20 -7.09
C LYS A 56 7.54 20.54 -5.95
N GLN A 57 6.24 20.55 -6.23
CA GLN A 57 5.16 20.81 -5.26
C GLN A 57 4.02 19.78 -5.35
N ASN A 58 4.27 18.67 -6.02
CA ASN A 58 3.25 17.66 -6.30
C ASN A 58 3.74 16.31 -5.79
N PRO A 59 3.45 15.98 -4.53
CA PRO A 59 3.84 14.70 -3.96
C PRO A 59 3.11 13.57 -4.71
N ALA A 60 3.84 12.49 -4.97
CA ALA A 60 3.29 11.25 -5.49
C ALA A 60 3.23 10.21 -4.38
N TRP A 61 2.22 9.35 -4.46
CA TRP A 61 2.08 8.18 -3.62
C TRP A 61 1.84 6.98 -4.51
N ASP A 62 2.66 5.95 -4.33
CA ASP A 62 2.70 4.80 -5.19
C ASP A 62 2.52 3.53 -4.36
N PHE A 63 1.75 2.59 -4.91
CA PHE A 63 1.77 1.22 -4.41
C PHE A 63 2.95 0.49 -5.02
N GLN A 64 3.68 -0.25 -4.18
CA GLN A 64 4.80 -1.08 -4.59
C GLN A 64 4.47 -2.53 -4.26
N TRP A 65 4.46 -3.36 -5.29
CA TRP A 65 4.20 -4.78 -5.14
C TRP A 65 5.51 -5.55 -5.20
N PHE A 66 5.85 -6.24 -4.12
CA PHE A 66 7.04 -7.07 -4.06
C PHE A 66 6.68 -8.54 -4.24
N ILE A 67 7.18 -9.16 -5.31
CA ILE A 67 6.98 -10.58 -5.60
C ILE A 67 8.32 -11.29 -5.34
N PRO A 68 8.48 -11.98 -4.20
CA PRO A 68 9.67 -12.77 -3.94
C PRO A 68 9.74 -13.94 -4.93
N ASP A 69 10.96 -14.35 -5.30
CA ASP A 69 11.23 -15.54 -6.12
C ASP A 69 10.42 -15.61 -7.44
N TYR A 70 10.22 -14.45 -8.07
CA TYR A 70 9.43 -14.33 -9.30
C TYR A 70 9.96 -15.24 -10.43
N GLN A 71 9.04 -15.71 -11.27
CA GLN A 71 9.28 -16.58 -12.41
C GLN A 71 8.90 -15.84 -13.71
N PRO A 72 9.83 -15.71 -14.67
CA PRO A 72 9.52 -15.11 -15.96
C PRO A 72 8.39 -15.84 -16.68
N GLY A 73 7.42 -15.08 -17.21
CA GLY A 73 6.27 -15.62 -17.95
C GLY A 73 5.07 -16.02 -17.08
N GLU A 74 5.19 -15.95 -15.75
CA GLU A 74 4.08 -16.24 -14.83
C GLU A 74 3.18 -15.00 -14.64
N ALA A 75 1.87 -15.25 -14.52
CA ALA A 75 0.90 -14.23 -14.20
C ALA A 75 0.69 -14.15 -12.68
N TYR A 76 0.87 -12.97 -12.11
CA TYR A 76 0.66 -12.72 -10.69
C TYR A 76 -0.63 -11.92 -10.47
N GLY A 77 -1.29 -12.14 -9.34
CA GLY A 77 -2.42 -11.33 -8.87
C GLY A 77 -2.33 -11.05 -7.38
N PHE A 78 -3.03 -10.00 -6.95
CA PHE A 78 -3.29 -9.71 -5.53
C PHE A 78 -4.78 -9.43 -5.32
N ILE A 79 -5.23 -9.48 -4.07
CA ILE A 79 -6.60 -9.12 -3.71
C ILE A 79 -6.58 -7.78 -2.95
N MET A 80 -7.38 -6.85 -3.43
CA MET A 80 -7.68 -5.59 -2.74
C MET A 80 -9.17 -5.49 -2.51
N ARG A 81 -9.55 -5.15 -1.27
CA ARG A 81 -10.91 -4.76 -0.94
C ARG A 81 -10.99 -3.26 -0.73
N ALA A 82 -11.92 -2.64 -1.46
CA ALA A 82 -12.29 -1.25 -1.23
C ALA A 82 -13.39 -1.18 -0.17
N HIS A 83 -13.24 -0.25 0.77
CA HIS A 83 -14.24 0.10 1.77
C HIS A 83 -14.47 1.61 1.72
N TYR A 84 -15.70 2.02 1.45
CA TYR A 84 -16.09 3.42 1.34
C TYR A 84 -17.15 3.74 2.39
N THR A 85 -16.87 4.70 3.27
CA THR A 85 -17.68 4.96 4.47
C THR A 85 -17.64 6.45 4.83
N PRO A 86 -18.65 6.99 5.53
CA PRO A 86 -18.53 8.28 6.17
C PRO A 86 -17.31 8.34 7.11
N TRP A 87 -16.56 9.45 7.05
CA TRP A 87 -15.40 9.67 7.89
C TRP A 87 -15.79 10.36 9.20
N SER A 88 -15.28 9.85 10.32
CA SER A 88 -15.31 10.52 11.62
C SER A 88 -13.90 10.70 12.17
N ASP A 89 -13.24 9.58 12.43
CA ASP A 89 -11.93 9.49 13.05
C ASP A 89 -11.27 8.14 12.72
N ARG A 90 -9.97 8.06 12.98
CA ARG A 90 -9.16 6.90 12.66
C ARG A 90 -9.57 5.66 13.46
N THR A 91 -9.89 5.79 14.75
CA THR A 91 -10.23 4.66 15.62
C THR A 91 -11.52 4.00 15.16
N THR A 92 -12.52 4.82 14.84
CA THR A 92 -13.79 4.34 14.28
C THR A 92 -13.56 3.65 12.93
N LEU A 93 -12.75 4.22 12.04
CA LEU A 93 -12.41 3.57 10.76
C LEU A 93 -11.72 2.22 10.99
N GLU A 94 -10.74 2.15 11.90
CA GLU A 94 -10.02 0.91 12.24
C GLU A 94 -10.98 -0.18 12.76
N GLN A 95 -11.95 0.19 13.59
CA GLN A 95 -12.98 -0.74 14.07
C GLN A 95 -13.89 -1.23 12.93
N GLN A 96 -14.34 -0.34 12.05
CA GLN A 96 -15.20 -0.69 10.92
C GLN A 96 -14.52 -1.67 9.96
N ILE A 97 -13.24 -1.46 9.67
CA ILE A 97 -12.51 -2.32 8.73
C ILE A 97 -12.06 -3.65 9.33
N GLN A 98 -12.17 -3.86 10.65
CA GLN A 98 -11.65 -5.05 11.31
C GLN A 98 -12.32 -6.34 10.78
N THR A 99 -13.62 -6.33 10.57
CA THR A 99 -14.34 -7.46 9.95
C THR A 99 -13.87 -7.71 8.51
N HIS A 100 -13.58 -6.65 7.76
CA HIS A 100 -13.07 -6.76 6.39
C HIS A 100 -11.64 -7.32 6.35
N LEU A 101 -10.76 -6.88 7.26
CA LEU A 101 -9.40 -7.43 7.40
C LEU A 101 -9.41 -8.91 7.78
N SER A 102 -10.30 -9.32 8.68
CA SER A 102 -10.44 -10.73 9.07
C SER A 102 -10.95 -11.59 7.91
N ALA A 103 -11.95 -11.11 7.16
CA ALA A 103 -12.48 -11.83 6.00
C ALA A 103 -11.40 -11.98 4.91
N LEU A 104 -10.63 -10.92 4.63
CA LEU A 104 -9.59 -10.95 3.60
C LEU A 104 -8.46 -11.95 3.88
N LYS A 105 -8.25 -12.35 5.14
CA LYS A 105 -7.24 -13.36 5.51
C LYS A 105 -7.67 -14.78 5.16
N GLN A 106 -8.97 -15.01 4.93
CA GLN A 106 -9.53 -16.33 4.63
C GLN A 106 -9.63 -16.60 3.12
N ASP A 107 -9.48 -15.56 2.29
CA ASP A 107 -9.49 -15.59 0.82
C ASP A 107 -8.06 -15.73 0.24
#